data_AF-A0A941B2X9-F1
#
_entry.id   AF-A0A941B2X9-F1
#
_cell.length_a   1.000
_cell.length_b   1.000
_cell.length_c   1.000
_cell.angle_alpha   90.00
_cell.angle_beta   90.00
_cell.angle_gamma   90.00
#
_symmetry.space_group_name_H-M   'P 1'
#
loop_
_entity.id
_entity.type
_entity.pdbx_description
1 polymer ?
#
loop_
_entity_poly.entity_id
_entity_poly.type
_entity_poly.pdbx_seq_one_letter_code
_entity_poly.pdbx_strand_id
1 'polypeptide(L)'
;MIRELTDLERQALAWDAACERANRVAADIALRLSEDSPLHRVQVDGDQLLVALYITAQSQWAAWRRYFGITHAGERALPYVVCADGHRGGVQVWVAAYDLPETRAREAASARRPFELDGIVYDLAVPLGDTQGDTWFFQGEVRADGMPLLSQDGRPERCSLANIVSQAGPLTRVRDTSADPVMPVLAEGAEGGGAA
;
A
#
# COMPACT_ATOMS: atom_id res chain seq x y z
N MET A 1 7.60 -55.07 -2.54
CA MET A 1 6.13 -55.08 -2.43
C MET A 1 5.72 -53.69 -1.96
N ILE A 2 5.16 -52.85 -2.83
CA ILE A 2 4.76 -51.48 -2.47
C ILE A 2 3.36 -51.60 -1.86
N ARG A 3 3.21 -51.23 -0.58
CA ARG A 3 1.90 -51.19 0.07
C ARG A 3 1.16 -49.97 -0.45
N GLU A 4 -0.01 -50.17 -1.06
CA GLU A 4 -0.90 -49.05 -1.40
C GLU A 4 -1.43 -48.41 -0.12
N LEU A 5 -1.37 -47.08 -0.08
CA LEU A 5 -1.93 -46.29 1.02
C LEU A 5 -3.45 -46.37 0.98
N THR A 6 -4.04 -46.45 2.17
CA THR A 6 -5.48 -46.25 2.36
C THR A 6 -5.87 -44.80 2.06
N ASP A 7 -7.16 -44.55 1.84
CA ASP A 7 -7.67 -43.19 1.64
C ASP A 7 -7.36 -42.26 2.82
N LEU A 8 -7.44 -42.79 4.05
CA LEU A 8 -7.16 -42.02 5.27
C LEU A 8 -5.68 -41.64 5.36
N GLU A 9 -4.76 -42.55 5.00
CA GLU A 9 -3.33 -42.25 4.96
C GLU A 9 -3.00 -41.22 3.86
N ARG A 10 -3.67 -41.30 2.70
CA ARG A 10 -3.53 -40.27 1.65
C ARG A 10 -4.02 -38.91 2.13
N GLN A 11 -5.16 -38.86 2.83
CA GLN A 11 -5.69 -37.62 3.39
C GLN A 11 -4.78 -37.04 4.47
N ALA A 12 -4.22 -37.87 5.36
CA ALA A 12 -3.28 -37.43 6.38
C ALA A 12 -2.00 -36.84 5.75
N LEU A 13 -1.40 -37.50 4.77
CA LEU A 13 -0.23 -36.97 4.05
C LEU A 13 -0.54 -35.67 3.30
N ALA A 14 -1.73 -35.57 2.70
CA ALA A 14 -2.16 -34.34 2.02
C ALA A 14 -2.33 -33.17 3.01
N TRP A 15 -2.86 -33.45 4.19
CA TRP A 15 -3.00 -32.49 5.28
C TRP A 15 -1.63 -32.02 5.81
N ASP A 16 -0.72 -32.95 6.12
CA ASP A 16 0.63 -32.61 6.58
C ASP A 16 1.36 -31.73 5.55
N ALA A 17 1.26 -32.10 4.27
CA ALA A 17 1.83 -31.29 3.19
C ALA A 17 1.18 -29.90 3.07
N ALA A 18 -0.11 -29.75 3.41
CA ALA A 18 -0.80 -28.48 3.44
C ALA A 18 -0.33 -27.61 4.61
N CYS A 19 -0.21 -28.18 5.81
CA CYS A 19 0.35 -27.50 6.97
C CYS A 19 1.80 -27.06 6.75
N GLU A 20 2.64 -27.90 6.14
CA GLU A 20 4.01 -27.51 5.77
C GLU A 20 4.03 -26.36 4.77
N ARG A 21 3.13 -26.35 3.77
CA ARG A 21 3.00 -25.23 2.84
C ARG A 21 2.61 -23.95 3.58
N ALA A 22 1.63 -24.01 4.49
CA ALA A 22 1.21 -22.87 5.29
C ALA A 22 2.40 -22.32 6.12
N ASN A 23 3.18 -23.18 6.76
CA ASN A 23 4.38 -22.76 7.50
C ASN A 23 5.43 -22.09 6.60
N ARG A 24 5.68 -22.62 5.40
CA ARG A 24 6.61 -21.99 4.44
C ARG A 24 6.12 -20.62 3.97
N VAL A 25 4.83 -20.49 3.67
CA VAL A 25 4.23 -19.21 3.28
C VAL A 25 4.25 -18.22 4.44
N ALA A 26 3.98 -18.65 5.67
CA ALA A 26 4.08 -17.81 6.85
C ALA A 26 5.50 -17.24 7.03
N ALA A 27 6.53 -18.05 6.82
CA ALA A 27 7.91 -17.60 6.87
C ALA A 27 8.23 -16.56 5.77
N ASP A 28 7.78 -16.76 4.53
CA ASP A 28 7.92 -15.77 3.44
C ASP A 28 7.24 -14.43 3.78
N ILE A 29 6.02 -14.50 4.32
CA ILE A 29 5.29 -13.30 4.74
C ILE A 29 6.01 -12.60 5.89
N ALA A 30 6.49 -13.36 6.88
CA ALA A 30 7.21 -12.81 8.03
C ALA A 30 8.51 -12.11 7.60
N LEU A 31 9.24 -12.64 6.62
CA LEU A 31 10.43 -12.00 6.05
C LEU A 31 10.11 -10.69 5.30
N ARG A 32 8.91 -10.60 4.71
CA ARG A 32 8.47 -9.40 3.98
C ARG A 32 7.94 -8.31 4.90
N LEU A 33 7.36 -8.70 6.03
CA LEU A 33 7.04 -7.77 7.10
C LEU A 33 8.37 -7.23 7.63
N SER A 34 8.59 -5.92 7.49
CA SER A 34 9.80 -5.27 8.02
C SER A 34 9.94 -5.63 9.50
N GLU A 35 11.13 -6.08 9.92
CA GLU A 35 11.43 -6.50 11.30
C GLU A 35 11.12 -5.39 12.34
N ASP A 36 11.00 -4.14 11.90
CA ASP A 36 10.89 -2.96 12.75
C ASP A 36 9.49 -2.63 13.28
N SER A 37 8.43 -3.36 12.89
CA SER A 37 7.08 -3.11 13.41
C SER A 37 6.60 -4.23 14.34
N PRO A 38 6.61 -4.03 15.68
CA PRO A 38 6.10 -5.03 16.63
C PRO A 38 4.58 -5.24 16.54
N LEU A 39 3.90 -4.46 15.71
CA LEU A 39 2.46 -4.49 15.52
C LEU A 39 2.04 -5.43 14.38
N HIS A 40 3.00 -6.01 13.66
CA HIS A 40 2.73 -6.99 12.61
C HIS A 40 2.85 -8.41 13.18
N ARG A 41 1.90 -9.27 12.82
CA ARG A 41 1.89 -10.66 13.30
C ARG A 41 1.42 -11.61 12.22
N VAL A 42 2.09 -12.75 12.11
CA VAL A 42 1.67 -13.89 11.28
C VAL A 42 1.42 -15.07 12.19
N GLN A 43 0.29 -15.73 12.02
CA GLN A 43 -0.08 -16.93 12.75
C GLN A 43 -0.54 -18.00 11.75
N VAL A 44 -0.05 -19.22 11.94
CA VAL A 44 -0.50 -20.41 11.21
C VAL A 44 -1.65 -21.03 11.99
N ASP A 45 -2.73 -21.38 11.28
CA ASP A 45 -3.86 -22.15 11.80
C ASP A 45 -4.13 -23.31 10.85
N GLY A 46 -3.54 -24.48 11.15
CA GLY A 46 -3.60 -25.65 10.28
C GLY A 46 -2.97 -25.40 8.90
N ASP A 47 -3.79 -25.42 7.86
CA ASP A 47 -3.44 -25.16 6.47
C ASP A 47 -3.74 -23.72 6.02
N GLN A 48 -4.13 -22.84 6.95
CA GLN A 48 -4.48 -21.44 6.72
C GLN A 48 -3.59 -20.49 7.51
N LEU A 49 -3.64 -19.20 7.14
CA LEU A 49 -2.88 -18.15 7.79
C LEU A 49 -3.78 -17.02 8.28
N LEU A 50 -3.44 -16.47 9.43
CA LEU A 50 -3.94 -15.19 9.93
C LEU A 50 -2.80 -14.18 9.97
N VAL A 51 -2.99 -13.03 9.34
CA VAL A 51 -2.02 -11.94 9.28
C VAL A 51 -2.64 -10.69 9.87
N ALA A 52 -2.04 -10.14 10.93
CA ALA A 52 -2.39 -8.84 11.48
C ALA A 52 -1.37 -7.80 11.00
N LEU A 53 -1.86 -6.72 10.42
CA LEU A 53 -1.06 -5.61 9.92
C LEU A 53 -1.51 -4.32 10.59
N TYR A 54 -0.54 -3.51 11.01
CA TYR A 54 -0.80 -2.12 11.39
C TYR A 54 -0.50 -1.23 10.18
N ILE A 55 -1.53 -0.52 9.71
CA ILE A 55 -1.45 0.28 8.49
C ILE A 55 -1.24 1.74 8.84
N THR A 56 -0.15 2.33 8.34
CA THR A 56 0.16 3.75 8.54
C THR A 56 -0.16 4.62 7.33
N ALA A 57 -0.34 3.99 6.16
CA ALA A 57 -0.64 4.68 4.90
C ALA A 57 -1.55 3.84 3.99
N GLN A 58 -2.45 4.49 3.24
CA GLN A 58 -3.35 3.79 2.31
C GLN A 58 -2.58 3.03 1.20
N SER A 59 -1.44 3.56 0.75
CA SER A 59 -0.57 2.92 -0.24
C SER A 59 0.04 1.61 0.27
N GLN A 60 0.37 1.54 1.56
CA GLN A 60 0.84 0.32 2.21
C GLN A 60 -0.25 -0.77 2.16
N TRP A 61 -1.50 -0.41 2.48
CA TRP A 61 -2.61 -1.35 2.38
C TRP A 61 -2.86 -1.81 0.94
N ALA A 62 -2.79 -0.90 -0.03
CA ALA A 62 -2.95 -1.24 -1.44
C ALA A 62 -1.88 -2.25 -1.92
N ALA A 63 -0.64 -2.10 -1.46
CA ALA A 63 0.44 -3.06 -1.73
C ALA A 63 0.15 -4.44 -1.11
N TRP A 64 -0.33 -4.48 0.13
CA TRP A 64 -0.73 -5.74 0.80
C TRP A 64 -1.91 -6.41 0.11
N ARG A 65 -2.92 -5.64 -0.29
CA ARG A 65 -4.04 -6.16 -1.07
C ARG A 65 -3.59 -6.84 -2.34
N ARG A 66 -2.72 -6.18 -3.11
CA ARG A 66 -2.14 -6.78 -4.32
C ARG A 66 -1.34 -8.04 -4.01
N TYR A 67 -0.54 -8.03 -2.94
CA TYR A 67 0.29 -9.17 -2.56
C TYR A 67 -0.52 -10.41 -2.17
N PHE A 68 -1.64 -10.22 -1.46
CA PHE A 68 -2.55 -11.29 -1.04
C PHE A 68 -3.68 -11.57 -2.05
N GLY A 69 -3.77 -10.82 -3.15
CA GLY A 69 -4.87 -10.96 -4.11
C GLY A 69 -6.24 -10.54 -3.54
N ILE A 70 -6.26 -9.63 -2.57
CA ILE A 70 -7.47 -9.11 -1.93
C ILE A 70 -8.12 -8.04 -2.82
N THR A 71 -9.39 -8.22 -3.14
CA THR A 71 -10.21 -7.22 -3.86
C THR A 71 -10.87 -6.27 -2.86
N HIS A 72 -11.19 -5.04 -3.30
CA HIS A 72 -11.85 -4.07 -2.41
C HIS A 72 -13.22 -4.57 -1.95
N ALA A 73 -13.97 -5.26 -2.83
CA ALA A 73 -15.27 -5.84 -2.49
C ALA A 73 -15.21 -6.96 -1.44
N GLY A 74 -14.05 -7.61 -1.28
CA GLY A 74 -13.79 -8.61 -0.25
C GLY A 74 -13.42 -8.02 1.11
N GLU A 75 -13.29 -6.69 1.21
CA GLU A 75 -13.01 -6.03 2.49
C GLU A 75 -14.28 -5.92 3.34
N ARG A 76 -14.14 -6.25 4.63
CA ARG A 76 -15.13 -5.96 5.67
C ARG A 76 -14.57 -4.93 6.63
N ALA A 77 -15.10 -3.71 6.56
CA ALA A 77 -14.75 -2.65 7.51
C ALA A 77 -15.43 -2.88 8.86
N LEU A 78 -14.62 -2.83 9.93
CA LEU A 78 -15.02 -2.72 11.32
C LEU A 78 -14.48 -1.39 11.88
N PRO A 79 -14.90 -0.92 13.07
CA PRO A 79 -14.56 0.42 13.55
C PRO A 79 -13.07 0.80 13.53
N TYR A 80 -12.17 -0.15 13.86
CA TYR A 80 -10.72 0.09 13.99
C TYR A 80 -9.85 -0.87 13.14
N VAL A 81 -10.49 -1.71 12.34
CA VAL A 81 -9.83 -2.77 11.56
C VAL A 81 -10.61 -3.07 10.30
N VAL A 82 -9.91 -3.36 9.22
CA VAL A 82 -10.52 -3.95 8.02
C VAL A 82 -10.07 -5.41 7.93
N CYS A 83 -11.04 -6.31 7.85
CA CYS A 83 -10.79 -7.72 7.62
C CYS A 83 -10.94 -8.03 6.14
N ALA A 84 -10.10 -8.90 5.59
CA ALA A 84 -10.27 -9.42 4.25
C ALA A 84 -9.66 -10.82 4.12
N ASP A 85 -10.14 -11.60 3.16
CA ASP A 85 -9.53 -12.86 2.78
C ASP A 85 -8.80 -12.74 1.43
N GLY A 86 -7.69 -13.46 1.33
CA GLY A 86 -6.85 -13.54 0.16
C GLY A 86 -6.14 -14.88 0.09
N HIS A 87 -5.22 -15.00 -0.86
CA HIS A 87 -4.46 -16.21 -1.07
C HIS A 87 -2.99 -15.90 -1.35
N ARG A 88 -2.10 -16.78 -0.88
CA ARG A 88 -0.67 -16.72 -1.18
C ARG A 88 -0.09 -18.11 -1.26
N GLY A 89 0.63 -18.43 -2.35
CA GLY A 89 1.29 -19.74 -2.50
C GLY A 89 0.33 -20.93 -2.41
N GLY A 90 -0.94 -20.76 -2.79
CA GLY A 90 -1.98 -21.79 -2.67
C GLY A 90 -2.54 -21.98 -1.24
N VAL A 91 -2.24 -21.07 -0.32
CA VAL A 91 -2.71 -21.06 1.07
C VAL A 91 -3.71 -19.90 1.25
N GLN A 92 -4.82 -20.17 1.95
CA GLN A 92 -5.79 -19.14 2.33
C GLN A 92 -5.20 -18.24 3.42
N VAL A 93 -5.36 -16.93 3.25
CA VAL A 93 -4.84 -15.91 4.17
C VAL A 93 -5.96 -14.99 4.60
N TRP A 94 -6.24 -14.96 5.90
CA TRP A 94 -7.09 -13.96 6.54
C TRP A 94 -6.23 -12.79 6.99
N VAL A 95 -6.59 -11.57 6.61
CA VAL A 95 -5.84 -10.36 6.93
C VAL A 95 -6.69 -9.41 7.76
N ALA A 96 -6.13 -8.94 8.87
CA ALA A 96 -6.69 -7.90 9.72
C ALA A 96 -5.80 -6.65 9.62
N ALA A 97 -6.27 -5.62 8.95
CA ALA A 97 -5.59 -4.34 8.75
C ALA A 97 -6.07 -3.30 9.77
N TYR A 98 -5.33 -3.17 10.87
CA TYR A 98 -5.58 -2.21 11.94
C TYR A 98 -5.18 -0.78 11.55
N ASP A 99 -5.86 0.22 12.13
CA ASP A 99 -5.68 1.67 11.87
C ASP A 99 -5.97 2.10 10.41
N LEU A 100 -6.42 1.17 9.56
CA LEU A 100 -6.79 1.49 8.18
C LEU A 100 -8.03 2.39 8.08
N PRO A 101 -9.14 2.14 8.82
CA PRO A 101 -10.29 3.04 8.81
C PRO A 101 -9.92 4.47 9.21
N GLU A 102 -9.12 4.62 10.27
CA GLU A 102 -8.63 5.90 10.76
C GLU A 102 -7.65 6.55 9.78
N THR A 103 -6.75 5.78 9.18
CA THR A 103 -5.84 6.25 8.13
C THR A 103 -6.61 6.78 6.93
N ARG A 104 -7.64 6.06 6.45
CA ARG A 104 -8.53 6.53 5.38
C ARG A 104 -9.25 7.81 5.78
N ALA A 105 -9.78 7.89 7.01
CA ALA A 105 -10.46 9.08 7.50
C ALA A 105 -9.54 10.30 7.58
N ARG A 106 -8.30 10.15 8.07
CA ARG A 106 -7.27 11.21 8.11
C ARG A 106 -6.92 11.71 6.71
N GLU A 107 -6.75 10.79 5.77
CA GLU A 107 -6.42 11.12 4.38
C GLU A 107 -7.57 11.84 3.67
N ALA A 108 -8.81 11.38 3.89
CA ALA A 108 -10.01 12.05 3.37
C ALA A 108 -10.21 13.43 3.98
N ALA A 109 -10.03 13.59 5.29
CA ALA A 109 -10.18 14.87 5.97
C ALA A 109 -9.12 15.91 5.57
N SER A 110 -7.91 15.45 5.21
CA SER A 110 -6.83 16.34 4.75
C SER A 110 -6.92 16.67 3.26
N ALA A 111 -7.67 15.89 2.47
CA ALA A 111 -7.78 16.09 1.03
C ALA A 111 -8.63 17.33 0.72
N ARG A 112 -8.10 18.25 -0.10
CA ARG A 112 -8.86 19.43 -0.56
C ARG A 112 -9.83 19.07 -1.68
N ARG A 113 -9.47 18.09 -2.51
CA ARG A 113 -10.32 17.57 -3.58
C ARG A 113 -10.27 16.03 -3.56
N PRO A 114 -10.97 15.39 -2.60
CA PRO A 114 -10.95 13.94 -2.47
C PRO A 114 -11.61 13.25 -3.66
N PHE A 115 -10.99 12.18 -4.14
CA PHE A 115 -11.59 11.21 -5.04
C PHE A 115 -11.20 9.80 -4.58
N GLU A 116 -12.18 8.93 -4.39
CA GLU A 116 -11.94 7.56 -3.97
C GLU A 116 -11.89 6.63 -5.18
N LEU A 117 -10.84 5.82 -5.26
CA LEU A 117 -10.70 4.76 -6.25
C LEU A 117 -10.16 3.51 -5.55
N ASP A 118 -10.90 2.39 -5.68
CA ASP A 118 -10.56 1.10 -5.07
C ASP A 118 -10.21 1.17 -3.58
N GLY A 119 -10.91 2.03 -2.82
CA GLY A 119 -10.70 2.20 -1.39
C GLY A 119 -9.44 3.00 -1.02
N ILE A 120 -8.88 3.76 -1.96
CA ILE A 120 -7.80 4.73 -1.75
C ILE A 120 -8.34 6.13 -2.06
N VAL A 121 -8.18 7.05 -1.11
CA VAL A 121 -8.54 8.46 -1.30
C VAL A 121 -7.35 9.23 -1.88
N TYR A 122 -7.53 9.75 -3.09
CA TYR A 122 -6.60 10.63 -3.78
C TYR A 122 -7.02 12.09 -3.55
N ASP A 123 -6.07 12.96 -3.23
CA ASP A 123 -6.31 14.41 -3.25
C ASP A 123 -5.90 14.95 -4.62
N LEU A 124 -6.90 15.28 -5.44
CA LEU A 124 -6.70 15.81 -6.79
C LEU A 124 -6.26 17.29 -6.78
N ALA A 125 -6.15 17.93 -5.61
CA ALA A 125 -5.66 19.31 -5.50
C ALA A 125 -4.13 19.41 -5.45
N VAL A 126 -3.43 18.28 -5.35
CA VAL A 126 -1.96 18.22 -5.25
C VAL A 126 -1.38 17.32 -6.34
N PRO A 127 -0.08 17.47 -6.67
CA PRO A 127 0.58 16.56 -7.60
C PRO A 127 0.66 15.14 -7.03
N LEU A 128 0.45 14.15 -7.89
CA LEU A 128 0.44 12.73 -7.53
C LEU A 128 1.57 11.99 -8.25
N GLY A 129 2.46 11.35 -7.50
CA GLY A 129 3.60 10.60 -8.02
C GLY A 129 3.26 9.13 -8.17
N ASP A 130 3.64 8.52 -9.29
CA ASP A 130 3.57 7.09 -9.47
C ASP A 130 4.85 6.36 -9.02
N THR A 131 4.83 5.03 -9.12
CA THR A 131 5.97 4.18 -8.72
C THR A 131 7.19 4.30 -9.64
N GLN A 132 7.05 4.89 -10.82
CA GLN A 132 8.12 5.11 -11.80
C GLN A 132 8.79 6.48 -11.60
N GLY A 133 8.24 7.33 -10.73
CA GLY A 133 8.73 8.68 -10.45
C GLY A 133 8.06 9.75 -11.31
N ASP A 134 7.07 9.39 -12.13
CA ASP A 134 6.32 10.37 -12.91
C ASP A 134 5.30 11.08 -12.03
N THR A 135 5.18 12.39 -12.26
CA THR A 135 4.22 13.24 -11.55
C THR A 135 3.01 13.53 -12.42
N TRP A 136 1.83 13.37 -11.84
CA TRP A 136 0.54 13.50 -12.47
C TRP A 136 -0.26 14.64 -11.84
N PHE A 137 -0.88 15.45 -12.68
CA PHE A 137 -1.68 16.60 -12.27
C PHE A 137 -3.12 16.45 -12.72
N PHE A 138 -4.07 16.71 -11.82
CA PHE A 138 -5.47 16.83 -12.18
C PHE A 138 -5.76 18.20 -12.79
N GLN A 139 -6.45 18.20 -13.93
CA GLN A 139 -6.56 19.38 -14.79
C GLN A 139 -7.97 19.99 -14.78
N GLY A 140 -8.79 19.59 -13.80
CA GLY A 140 -10.18 20.05 -13.68
C GLY A 140 -11.18 19.27 -14.55
N GLU A 141 -10.70 18.37 -15.40
CA GLU A 141 -11.53 17.60 -16.33
C GLU A 141 -11.90 16.23 -15.76
N VAL A 142 -13.18 15.86 -15.89
CA VAL A 142 -13.70 14.54 -15.54
C VAL A 142 -14.40 13.92 -16.75
N ARG A 143 -14.35 12.61 -16.88
CA ARG A 143 -15.13 11.86 -17.87
C ARG A 143 -16.63 11.89 -17.49
N ALA A 144 -17.47 11.44 -18.42
CA ALA A 144 -18.92 11.37 -18.22
C ALA A 144 -19.33 10.45 -17.05
N ASP A 145 -18.50 9.47 -16.71
CA ASP A 145 -18.66 8.57 -15.55
C ASP A 145 -18.15 9.19 -14.23
N GLY A 146 -17.67 10.45 -14.26
CA GLY A 146 -17.08 11.12 -13.11
C GLY A 146 -15.61 10.80 -12.87
N MET A 147 -14.98 9.94 -13.69
CA MET A 147 -13.57 9.56 -13.53
C MET A 147 -12.64 10.75 -13.84
N PRO A 148 -11.74 11.14 -12.91
CA PRO A 148 -10.79 12.23 -13.12
C PRO A 148 -9.81 11.95 -14.25
N LEU A 149 -9.53 12.98 -15.05
CA LEU A 149 -8.47 12.98 -16.05
C LEU A 149 -7.25 13.73 -15.52
N LEU A 150 -6.10 13.08 -15.58
CA LEU A 150 -4.81 13.63 -15.19
C LEU A 150 -3.89 13.69 -16.41
N SER A 151 -2.90 14.58 -16.34
CA SER A 151 -1.80 14.63 -17.30
C SER A 151 -0.47 14.47 -16.57
N GLN A 152 0.47 13.80 -17.21
CA GLN A 152 1.86 13.73 -16.74
C GLN A 152 2.52 15.11 -16.86
N ASP A 153 3.50 15.40 -16.01
CA ASP A 153 4.28 16.64 -16.08
C ASP A 153 4.87 16.86 -17.49
N GLY A 154 4.75 18.09 -17.99
CA GLY A 154 5.22 18.48 -19.31
C GLY A 154 4.48 17.85 -20.50
N ARG A 155 3.40 17.08 -20.27
CA ARG A 155 2.66 16.35 -21.31
C ARG A 155 1.19 16.77 -21.42
N PRO A 156 0.66 17.00 -22.63
CA PRO A 156 -0.74 17.38 -22.82
C PRO A 156 -1.71 16.19 -22.74
N GLU A 157 -1.24 14.95 -22.87
CA GLU A 157 -2.09 13.77 -22.91
C GLU A 157 -2.90 13.58 -21.62
N ARG A 158 -4.18 13.24 -21.79
CA ARG A 158 -5.12 13.00 -20.68
C ARG A 158 -5.32 11.51 -20.45
N CYS A 159 -4.97 11.05 -19.26
CA CYS A 159 -5.20 9.67 -18.81
C CYS A 159 -6.19 9.67 -17.64
N SER A 160 -7.11 8.70 -17.61
CA SER A 160 -7.97 8.54 -16.45
C SER A 160 -7.18 8.04 -15.25
N LEU A 161 -7.55 8.49 -14.05
CA LEU A 161 -6.93 8.03 -12.81
C LEU A 161 -6.93 6.50 -12.71
N ALA A 162 -8.04 5.85 -13.05
CA ALA A 162 -8.14 4.38 -13.07
C ALA A 162 -7.15 3.72 -14.03
N ASN A 163 -6.90 4.29 -15.21
CA ASN A 163 -5.93 3.73 -16.16
C ASN A 163 -4.50 3.88 -15.62
N ILE A 164 -4.19 5.04 -15.04
CA ILE A 164 -2.88 5.29 -14.44
C ILE A 164 -2.65 4.30 -13.29
N VAL A 165 -3.60 4.16 -12.37
CA VAL A 165 -3.48 3.23 -11.23
C VAL A 165 -3.37 1.78 -11.68
N SER A 166 -4.08 1.39 -12.75
CA SER A 166 -3.98 0.04 -13.31
C SER A 166 -2.60 -0.26 -13.92
N GLN A 167 -1.91 0.75 -14.48
CA GLN A 167 -0.65 0.56 -15.20
C GLN A 167 0.59 0.86 -14.34
N ALA A 168 0.55 1.93 -13.57
CA ALA A 168 1.67 2.47 -12.79
C ALA A 168 1.53 2.22 -11.27
N GLY A 169 0.42 1.59 -10.84
CA GLY A 169 0.12 1.32 -9.44
C GLY A 169 -0.50 2.52 -8.71
N PRO A 170 -0.84 2.36 -7.41
CA PRO A 170 -1.42 3.43 -6.62
C PRO A 170 -0.52 4.66 -6.56
N LEU A 171 -1.07 5.84 -6.86
CA LEU A 171 -0.33 7.10 -6.76
C LEU A 171 -0.16 7.55 -5.30
N THR A 172 0.90 8.31 -5.06
CA THR A 172 1.21 8.90 -3.76
C THR A 172 1.26 10.43 -3.88
N ARG A 173 0.94 11.16 -2.80
CA ARG A 173 1.06 12.62 -2.83
C ARG A 173 2.54 12.98 -2.95
N VAL A 174 2.90 13.77 -3.95
CA VAL A 174 4.25 14.36 -4.03
C VAL A 174 4.30 15.46 -2.98
N ARG A 175 5.20 15.32 -2.00
CA ARG A 175 5.51 16.42 -1.08
C ARG A 175 6.35 17.42 -1.87
N ASP A 176 5.97 18.68 -1.83
CA ASP A 176 6.82 19.76 -2.35
C ASP A 176 8.17 19.70 -1.62
N THR A 177 9.22 19.23 -2.30
CA THR A 177 10.62 19.31 -1.83
C THR A 177 11.19 20.71 -2.06
N SER A 178 10.36 21.75 -2.01
CA SER A 178 10.73 23.13 -2.21
C SER A 178 10.54 23.93 -0.93
N ALA A 179 11.24 23.51 0.13
CA ALA A 179 11.47 24.33 1.32
C ALA A 179 12.75 23.92 2.06
N ASP A 180 13.89 23.92 1.38
CA ASP A 180 15.13 24.37 2.03
C ASP A 180 15.38 25.81 1.55
N PRO A 181 15.09 26.84 2.36
CA PRO A 181 15.74 28.11 2.14
C PRO A 181 17.23 27.87 2.39
N VAL A 182 18.01 27.72 1.31
CA VAL A 182 19.44 27.94 1.35
C VAL A 182 19.61 29.38 1.81
N MET A 183 19.80 29.56 3.12
CA MET A 183 20.24 30.83 3.67
C MET A 183 21.55 31.18 2.95
N PRO A 184 21.63 32.31 2.24
CA PRO A 184 22.92 32.80 1.79
C PRO A 184 23.74 33.08 3.05
N VAL A 185 24.86 32.38 3.20
CA VAL A 185 25.92 32.78 4.12
C VAL A 185 26.35 34.17 3.67
N LEU A 186 25.93 35.19 4.42
CA LEU A 186 26.46 36.53 4.29
C LEU A 186 27.95 36.46 4.61
N ALA A 187 28.76 36.56 3.57
CA ALA A 187 30.16 36.91 3.69
C ALA A 187 30.22 38.37 4.16
N GLU A 188 30.38 38.57 5.47
CA GLU A 188 30.77 39.88 6.00
C GLU A 188 32.30 39.94 6.04
N GLY A 189 32.86 40.54 5.00
CA GLY A 189 34.16 41.17 5.10
C GLY A 189 34.00 42.47 5.88
N ALA A 190 34.74 42.60 6.99
CA ALA A 190 35.02 43.88 7.62
C ALA A 190 36.55 44.07 7.62
N GLU A 191 37.04 44.82 6.63
CA GLU A 191 38.31 45.49 6.71
C GLU A 191 38.26 46.61 7.76
N GLY A 192 39.35 46.75 8.53
CA GLY A 192 39.91 48.08 8.85
C GLY A 192 39.82 48.60 10.29
N GLY A 193 40.98 48.67 10.96
CA GLY A 193 41.38 49.91 11.66
C GLY A 193 41.84 49.81 13.12
N GLY A 194 43.15 49.98 13.34
CA GLY A 194 43.64 51.02 14.27
C GLY A 194 44.22 50.62 15.64
N ALA A 195 45.56 50.72 15.71
CA ALA A 195 46.39 51.29 16.78
C ALA A 195 46.35 50.71 18.22
N ALA A 196 47.48 50.10 18.63
CA ALA A 196 48.44 50.68 19.58
C ALA A 196 49.80 50.00 19.43
#